data_AF-A0A659SF51-F1
#
_entry.id   AF-A0A659SF51-F1
#
_cell.length_a   1.000
_cell.length_b   1.000
_cell.length_c   1.000
_cell.angle_alpha   90.00
_cell.angle_beta   90.00
_cell.angle_gamma   90.00
#
_symmetry.space_group_name_H-M   'P 1'
#
loop_
_entity.id
_entity.type
_entity.pdbx_description
1 polymer ?
#
loop_
_entity_poly.entity_id
_entity_poly.type
_entity_poly.pdbx_seq_one_letter_code
_entity_poly.pdbx_strand_id
1 'polypeptide(L)' 'MDRIIQSPGKYIQGANVIARLGDYLKPMANNWLVVGDKFGLGFAEETRRK' A
#
# COMPACT_ATOMS: atom_id res chain seq x y z
N MET A 1 -12.08 -19.02 -29.15
CA MET A 1 -12.62 -18.09 -28.14
C MET A 1 -11.58 -17.96 -27.06
N ASP A 2 -11.16 -16.73 -26.77
CA ASP A 2 -10.14 -16.49 -25.76
C ASP A 2 -10.74 -16.63 -24.36
N ARG A 3 -9.94 -17.18 -23.44
CA ARG A 3 -10.24 -17.20 -22.01
C ARG A 3 -9.23 -16.29 -21.33
N ILE A 4 -9.69 -15.13 -20.89
CA ILE A 4 -8.84 -14.08 -20.33
C ILE A 4 -8.97 -14.10 -18.81
N ILE A 5 -7.84 -14.09 -18.12
CA ILE A 5 -7.75 -13.85 -16.68
C ILE A 5 -7.13 -12.47 -16.43
N GLN A 6 -7.67 -11.76 -15.46
CA GLN A 6 -7.11 -10.50 -14.97
C GLN A 6 -6.89 -10.62 -13.46
N SER A 7 -5.79 -10.07 -13.00
CA SER A 7 -5.42 -10.05 -11.58
C SER A 7 -4.64 -8.78 -11.26
N PRO A 8 -4.58 -8.39 -9.97
CA PRO A 8 -3.62 -7.39 -9.53
C PRO A 8 -2.19 -7.85 -9.84
N GLY A 9 -1.32 -6.91 -10.21
CA GLY A 9 0.10 -7.23 -10.42
C GLY A 9 0.81 -7.73 -9.15
N LYS A 10 0.26 -7.42 -7.96
CA LYS A 10 0.77 -7.91 -6.67
C LYS A 10 -0.33 -7.88 -5.60
N TYR A 11 -0.40 -8.94 -4.79
CA TYR A 11 -1.17 -9.00 -3.55
C TYR A 11 -0.20 -9.20 -2.37
N ILE A 12 -0.34 -8.39 -1.31
CA ILE A 12 0.58 -8.41 -0.15
C ILE A 12 -0.26 -8.46 1.12
N GLN A 13 0.00 -9.47 1.95
CA GLN A 13 -0.65 -9.65 3.23
C GLN A 13 0.38 -10.10 4.28
N GLY A 14 0.24 -9.57 5.49
CA GLY A 14 1.08 -9.96 6.62
C GLY A 14 0.84 -9.06 7.81
N ALA A 15 1.18 -9.54 9.00
CA ALA A 15 1.14 -8.73 10.21
C ALA A 15 2.03 -7.48 10.02
N ASN A 16 1.52 -6.32 10.46
CA ASN A 16 2.22 -5.05 10.42
C ASN A 16 2.78 -4.65 9.03
N VAL A 17 2.10 -5.01 7.95
CA VAL A 17 2.56 -4.73 6.57
C VAL A 17 2.68 -3.23 6.26
N ILE A 18 1.89 -2.39 6.94
CA ILE A 18 1.90 -0.93 6.76
C ILE A 18 3.28 -0.33 7.09
N ALA A 19 4.00 -0.89 8.07
CA ALA A 19 5.35 -0.45 8.42
C ALA A 19 6.40 -0.66 7.31
N ARG A 20 6.10 -1.51 6.32
CA ARG A 20 6.96 -1.83 5.17
C ARG A 20 6.40 -1.31 3.84
N LEU A 21 5.34 -0.49 3.88
CA LEU A 21 4.66 -0.01 2.67
C LEU A 21 5.64 0.68 1.70
N GLY A 22 6.60 1.45 2.23
CA GLY A 22 7.61 2.15 1.44
C GLY A 22 8.45 1.22 0.56
N ASP A 23 8.87 0.06 1.06
CA ASP A 23 9.70 -0.89 0.30
C ASP A 23 8.97 -1.45 -0.92
N TYR A 24 7.66 -1.65 -0.78
CA TYR A 24 6.82 -2.15 -1.87
C TYR A 24 6.46 -1.08 -2.90
N LEU A 25 6.31 0.18 -2.47
CA LEU A 25 5.89 1.30 -3.32
C LEU A 25 7.05 2.02 -4.00
N LYS A 26 8.25 2.02 -3.41
CA LYS A 26 9.44 2.72 -3.94
C LYS A 26 9.74 2.42 -5.42
N PRO A 27 9.59 1.18 -5.94
CA PRO A 27 9.84 0.89 -7.36
C PRO A 27 8.80 1.49 -8.31
N MET A 28 7.63 1.94 -7.81
CA MET A 28 6.52 2.41 -8.64
C MET A 28 6.52 3.93 -8.80
N ALA A 29 6.92 4.69 -7.76
CA ALA A 29 7.06 6.14 -7.81
C ALA A 29 7.85 6.69 -6.61
N ASN A 30 8.42 7.89 -6.78
CA ASN A 30 9.14 8.60 -5.73
C ASN A 30 8.26 9.50 -4.85
N ASN A 31 7.10 9.93 -5.35
CA ASN A 31 6.17 10.81 -4.64
C ASN A 31 4.76 10.20 -4.67
N TRP A 32 4.06 10.25 -3.54
CA TRP A 32 2.75 9.62 -3.36
C TRP A 32 1.76 10.56 -2.70
N LEU A 33 0.58 10.71 -3.31
CA LEU A 33 -0.58 11.24 -2.60
C LEU A 33 -1.21 10.10 -1.80
N VAL A 34 -1.30 10.30 -0.48
CA VAL A 34 -1.98 9.33 0.40
C VAL A 34 -3.39 9.82 0.65
N VAL A 35 -4.36 9.03 0.23
CA VAL A 35 -5.78 9.28 0.49
C VAL A 35 -6.28 8.30 1.54
N GLY A 36 -6.86 8.84 2.61
CA GLY A 36 -7.48 8.07 3.69
C GLY A 36 -8.39 8.95 4.52
N ASP A 37 -9.36 8.36 5.20
CA ASP A 37 -10.23 9.08 6.13
C ASP A 37 -9.49 9.40 7.44
N LYS A 38 -10.07 10.30 8.24
CA LYS A 38 -9.46 10.78 9.49
C LYS A 38 -9.18 9.65 10.49
N PHE A 39 -10.09 8.68 10.61
CA PHE A 39 -9.93 7.57 11.54
C PHE A 39 -8.83 6.62 11.05
N GLY A 40 -8.88 6.21 9.78
CA GLY A 40 -7.87 5.32 9.19
C GLY A 40 -6.46 5.90 9.19
N LEU A 41 -6.30 7.18 8.86
CA LEU A 41 -5.00 7.85 8.94
C LEU A 41 -4.52 8.02 10.39
N GLY A 42 -5.42 8.24 11.36
CA GLY A 42 -5.08 8.35 12.77
C GLY A 42 -4.36 7.11 13.32
N PHE A 43 -4.78 5.89 12.92
CA PHE A 43 -4.09 4.65 13.32
C PHE A 43 -2.77 4.43 12.58
N ALA A 44 -2.65 4.95 11.35
CA ALA A 44 -1.46 4.76 10.51
C ALA A 44 -0.38 5.83 10.78
N GLU A 45 -0.72 6.98 11.36
CA GLU A 45 0.20 8.10 11.58
C GLU A 45 1.36 7.74 12.51
N GLU A 46 1.14 6.93 13.55
CA GLU A 46 2.22 6.48 14.45
C GLU A 46 3.30 5.67 13.73
N THR A 47 2.94 4.98 12.65
CA THR A 47 3.86 4.19 11.84
C THR A 47 4.62 5.06 10.81
N ARG A 48 4.17 6.29 10.56
CA ARG A 48 4.73 7.19 9.53
C ARG A 48 5.79 8.17 10.03
N ARG A 49 5.81 8.49 11.33
CA ARG A 49 6.81 9.40 11.91
C ARG A 49 8.09 8.62 12.25
N LYS A 50 8.99 8.51 11.28
CA LYS A 50 10.43 8.28 11.48
C LYS A 50 11.20 9.25 10.61
#